data_AF-A0A2E2QG03-F1
#
_entry.id   AF-A0A2E2QG03-F1
#
_cell.length_a   1.000
_cell.length_b   1.000
_cell.length_c   1.000
_cell.angle_alpha   90.00
_cell.angle_beta   90.00
_cell.angle_gamma   90.00
#
_symmetry.space_group_name_H-M   'P 1'
#
loop_
_entity.id
_entity.type
_entity.pdbx_description
1 polymer ?
#
loop_
_entity_poly.entity_id
_entity_poly.type
_entity_poly.pdbx_seq_one_letter_code
_entity_poly.pdbx_strand_id
1 'polypeptide(L)'
;MKYAMTAAVLGAAFFLSVATAGAVGLCLPRSELRLHMAQKYGELLIAQGLDNRGVLTEIFATKSRDRWSLTETDASGQSCLKATGEYWNAQRMRPERTTRQPAIAPAQTPQPQEDFHGQS
;
A
#
# COMPACT_ATOMS: atom_id res chain seq x y z
N MET A 1 -35.47 62.04 27.67
CA MET A 1 -35.62 61.11 28.81
C MET A 1 -36.28 59.82 28.32
N LYS A 2 -35.68 58.67 28.68
CA LYS A 2 -36.32 57.36 28.95
C LYS A 2 -35.97 56.11 28.13
N TYR A 3 -35.04 56.14 27.17
CA TYR A 3 -34.40 54.90 26.68
C TYR A 3 -32.87 55.04 26.65
N ALA A 4 -32.33 55.51 27.77
CA ALA A 4 -30.97 55.16 28.13
C ALA A 4 -31.02 53.74 28.72
N MET A 5 -30.05 52.92 28.34
CA MET A 5 -29.60 51.76 29.12
C MET A 5 -30.41 50.46 28.94
N THR A 6 -30.13 49.72 27.86
CA THR A 6 -30.14 48.24 27.92
C THR A 6 -29.02 47.68 27.04
N ALA A 7 -28.00 47.19 27.75
CA ALA A 7 -27.15 46.06 27.40
C ALA A 7 -26.32 46.12 26.11
N ALA A 8 -25.15 46.77 26.24
CA ALA A 8 -23.94 46.20 25.69
C ALA A 8 -23.69 44.79 26.29
N VAL A 9 -22.84 44.01 25.61
CA VAL A 9 -22.37 42.65 25.94
C VAL A 9 -23.24 41.55 25.34
N LEU A 10 -22.75 40.95 24.24
CA LEU A 10 -22.83 39.52 23.89
C LEU A 10 -22.24 39.26 22.48
N GLY A 11 -21.11 39.89 22.15
CA GLY A 11 -20.38 39.69 20.88
C GLY A 11 -19.04 39.00 21.06
N ALA A 12 -18.85 38.23 22.14
CA ALA A 12 -17.59 37.60 22.48
C ALA A 12 -17.64 36.09 22.20
N ALA A 13 -16.73 35.67 21.31
CA ALA A 13 -16.14 34.35 21.20
C ALA A 13 -17.05 33.17 20.83
N PHE A 14 -17.13 32.90 19.52
CA PHE A 14 -17.36 31.54 19.02
C PHE A 14 -16.22 31.14 18.07
N PHE A 15 -14.97 31.18 18.56
CA PHE A 15 -13.91 30.38 17.97
C PHE A 15 -14.02 28.96 18.53
N LEU A 16 -14.91 28.15 17.95
CA LEU A 16 -14.89 26.71 18.14
C LEU A 16 -13.61 26.18 17.51
N SER A 17 -12.58 25.98 18.32
CA SER A 17 -11.44 25.16 17.94
C SER A 17 -11.95 23.74 17.68
N VAL A 18 -12.14 23.38 16.41
CA VAL A 18 -12.36 21.98 16.05
C VAL A 18 -11.07 21.25 16.39
N ALA A 19 -11.07 20.52 17.50
CA ALA A 19 -10.03 19.54 17.74
C ALA A 19 -10.19 18.50 16.64
N THR A 20 -9.35 18.57 15.60
CA THR A 20 -9.19 17.44 14.70
C THR A 20 -8.73 16.31 15.60
N ALA A 21 -9.59 15.33 15.87
CA ALA A 21 -9.21 14.06 16.44
C ALA A 21 -8.24 13.43 15.43
N GLY A 22 -6.95 13.79 15.53
CA GLY A 22 -5.89 13.04 14.94
C GLY A 22 -6.06 11.65 15.52
N ALA A 23 -6.44 10.68 14.69
CA ALA A 23 -6.57 9.30 15.09
C ALA A 23 -5.36 9.00 15.97
N VAL A 24 -5.60 8.74 17.26
CA VAL A 24 -4.54 8.37 18.20
C VAL A 24 -4.01 7.06 17.61
N GLY A 25 -2.92 7.18 16.85
CA GLY A 25 -2.47 6.14 15.94
C GLY A 25 -2.18 4.91 16.77
N LEU A 26 -2.80 3.79 16.42
CA LEU A 26 -2.46 2.50 17.02
C LEU A 26 -0.96 2.27 16.80
N CYS A 27 -0.17 2.43 17.86
CA CYS A 27 1.26 2.23 17.87
C CYS A 27 1.60 1.05 18.79
N LEU A 28 2.34 0.08 18.27
CA LEU A 28 2.72 -1.16 18.94
C LEU A 28 4.13 -1.57 18.48
N PRO A 29 4.86 -2.41 19.23
CA PRO A 29 6.01 -3.10 18.69
C PRO A 29 5.64 -3.78 17.37
N ARG A 30 6.48 -3.70 16.33
CA ARG A 30 6.12 -4.16 14.97
C ARG A 30 5.58 -5.59 14.92
N SER A 31 6.16 -6.51 15.68
CA SER A 31 5.70 -7.90 15.78
C SER A 31 4.27 -7.99 16.33
N GLU A 32 3.96 -7.22 17.36
CA GLU A 32 2.63 -7.16 17.97
C GLU A 32 1.63 -6.48 17.05
N LEU A 33 2.03 -5.40 16.35
CA LEU A 33 1.16 -4.75 15.37
C LEU A 33 0.77 -5.73 14.27
N ARG A 34 1.73 -6.44 13.69
CA ARG A 34 1.47 -7.46 12.67
C ARG A 34 0.52 -8.54 13.17
N LEU A 35 0.73 -9.02 14.39
CA LEU A 35 -0.14 -10.01 15.00
C LEU A 35 -1.56 -9.46 15.21
N HIS A 36 -1.65 -8.22 15.67
CA HIS A 36 -2.91 -7.51 15.86
C HIS A 36 -3.69 -7.36 14.53
N MET A 37 -3.00 -6.98 13.45
CA MET A 37 -3.60 -6.91 12.10
C MET A 37 -4.14 -8.26 11.64
N ALA A 38 -3.35 -9.33 11.81
CA ALA A 38 -3.76 -10.66 11.41
C ALA A 38 -4.93 -11.20 12.25
N GLN A 39 -4.89 -11.05 13.57
CA GLN A 39 -5.88 -11.64 14.47
C GLN A 39 -7.19 -10.84 14.54
N LYS A 40 -7.11 -9.51 14.62
CA LYS A 40 -8.28 -8.66 14.81
C LYS A 40 -8.93 -8.27 13.49
N TYR A 41 -8.12 -8.06 12.45
CA TYR A 41 -8.59 -7.54 11.18
C TYR A 41 -8.49 -8.56 10.03
N GLY A 42 -7.85 -9.72 10.23
CA GLY A 42 -7.64 -10.67 9.13
C GLY A 42 -6.78 -10.08 8.00
N GLU A 43 -6.07 -8.98 8.28
CA GLU A 43 -5.22 -8.28 7.33
C GLU A 43 -3.81 -8.84 7.42
N LEU A 44 -3.26 -9.24 6.28
CA LEU A 44 -1.95 -9.84 6.16
C LEU A 44 -1.00 -8.89 5.44
N LEU A 45 0.28 -8.93 5.77
CA LEU A 45 1.31 -8.14 5.10
C LEU A 45 1.40 -8.54 3.63
N ILE A 46 1.17 -7.59 2.73
CA ILE A 46 1.19 -7.82 1.26
C ILE A 46 2.29 -7.05 0.55
N ALA A 47 2.82 -5.98 1.14
CA ALA A 47 3.93 -5.19 0.61
C ALA A 47 4.68 -4.49 1.74
N GLN A 48 5.97 -4.26 1.55
CA GLN A 48 6.79 -3.48 2.47
C GLN A 48 7.94 -2.81 1.70
N GLY A 49 8.46 -1.71 2.24
CA GLY A 49 9.63 -1.01 1.71
C GLY A 49 10.22 -0.04 2.73
N LEU A 50 11.51 0.25 2.60
CA LEU A 50 12.17 1.30 3.37
C LEU A 50 12.13 2.59 2.58
N ASP A 51 11.70 3.68 3.22
CA ASP A 51 11.77 5.01 2.63
C ASP A 51 13.16 5.63 2.81
N ASN A 52 13.35 6.83 2.25
CA ASN A 52 14.62 7.57 2.33
C ASN A 52 14.96 8.08 3.74
N ARG A 53 14.03 8.01 4.69
CA ARG A 53 14.24 8.36 6.11
C ARG A 53 14.69 7.14 6.92
N GLY A 54 14.70 5.96 6.32
CA GLY A 54 14.96 4.70 7.03
C GLY A 54 13.74 4.21 7.81
N VAL A 55 12.54 4.69 7.48
CA VAL A 55 11.28 4.22 8.06
C VAL A 55 10.77 3.06 7.20
N LEU A 56 10.44 1.95 7.84
CA LEU A 56 9.83 0.80 7.17
C LEU A 56 8.34 1.04 7.00
N THR A 57 7.89 1.18 5.76
CA THR A 57 6.47 1.23 5.40
C THR A 57 5.96 -0.17 5.10
N GLU A 58 4.85 -0.55 5.69
CA GLU A 58 4.17 -1.84 5.49
C GLU A 58 2.72 -1.61 5.06
N ILE A 59 2.24 -2.44 4.13
CA ILE A 59 0.83 -2.46 3.70
C ILE A 59 0.24 -3.83 4.02
N PHE A 60 -0.89 -3.82 4.71
CA PHE A 60 -1.68 -4.98 5.09
C PHE A 60 -3.00 -4.97 4.34
N ALA A 61 -3.52 -6.14 3.96
CA ALA A 61 -4.84 -6.25 3.35
C ALA A 61 -5.50 -7.59 3.67
N THR A 62 -6.83 -7.61 3.64
CA THR A 62 -7.59 -8.86 3.68
C THR A 62 -7.47 -9.61 2.35
N LYS A 63 -7.69 -10.92 2.38
CA LYS A 63 -7.75 -11.73 1.15
C LYS A 63 -8.91 -11.31 0.24
N SER A 64 -10.03 -10.87 0.82
CA SER A 64 -11.21 -10.35 0.12
C SER A 64 -10.97 -8.98 -0.52
N ARG A 65 -9.89 -8.28 -0.15
CA ARG A 65 -9.55 -6.92 -0.61
C ARG A 65 -10.57 -5.84 -0.23
N ASP A 66 -11.44 -6.15 0.74
CA ASP A 66 -12.41 -5.21 1.28
C ASP A 66 -11.76 -4.16 2.19
N ARG A 67 -10.62 -4.48 2.84
CA ARG A 67 -9.91 -3.58 3.74
C ARG A 67 -8.41 -3.63 3.59
N TRP A 68 -7.76 -2.52 3.93
CA TRP A 68 -6.32 -2.39 3.98
C TRP A 68 -5.87 -1.40 5.07
N SER A 69 -4.63 -1.58 5.51
CA SER A 69 -3.95 -0.71 6.47
C SER A 69 -2.53 -0.41 6.01
N LEU A 70 -2.04 0.80 6.29
CA LEU A 70 -0.63 1.18 6.12
C LEU A 70 -0.03 1.54 7.46
N THR A 71 1.14 0.98 7.75
CA THR A 71 1.91 1.31 8.94
C THR A 71 3.31 1.78 8.58
N GLU A 72 3.90 2.54 9.49
CA GLU A 72 5.29 2.97 9.44
C GLU A 72 5.99 2.52 10.72
N THR A 73 7.17 1.91 10.58
CA THR A 73 8.03 1.48 11.68
C THR A 73 9.34 2.24 11.68
N ASP A 74 9.65 2.86 12.82
CA ASP A 74 10.90 3.57 13.02
C ASP A 74 12.06 2.63 13.41
N ALA A 75 13.27 3.20 13.55
CA ALA A 75 14.46 2.46 13.94
C ALA A 75 14.41 1.87 15.36
N SER A 76 13.50 2.34 16.22
CA SER A 76 13.28 1.76 17.55
C SER A 76 12.42 0.49 17.50
N GLY A 77 11.83 0.18 16.34
CA GLY A 77 10.94 -0.96 16.15
C GLY A 77 9.48 -0.68 16.52
N GLN A 78 9.14 0.56 16.83
CA GLN A 78 7.77 0.98 17.07
C GLN A 78 7.06 1.18 15.72
N SER A 79 5.94 0.47 15.53
CA SER A 79 5.11 0.55 14.33
C SER A 79 3.81 1.28 14.65
N CYS A 80 3.46 2.26 13.83
CA CYS A 80 2.24 3.04 14.00
C CYS A 80 1.34 2.90 12.78
N LEU A 81 0.04 2.73 13.02
CA LEU A 81 -0.98 2.80 11.99
C LEU A 81 -1.09 4.23 11.46
N LYS A 82 -0.89 4.38 10.14
CA LYS A 82 -0.86 5.68 9.46
C LYS A 82 -2.10 5.92 8.61
N ALA A 83 -2.62 4.87 7.99
CA ALA A 83 -3.83 4.92 7.19
C ALA A 83 -4.58 3.59 7.24
N THR A 84 -5.90 3.67 7.06
CA THR A 84 -6.78 2.54 6.84
C THR A 84 -7.75 2.88 5.72
N GLY A 85 -8.29 1.86 5.06
CA GLY A 85 -9.31 2.07 4.04
C GLY A 85 -9.90 0.77 3.53
N GLU A 86 -10.71 0.92 2.50
CA GLU A 86 -11.41 -0.17 1.83
C GLU A 86 -11.00 -0.28 0.35
N TYR A 87 -11.49 -1.32 -0.33
CA TYR A 87 -11.36 -1.51 -1.78
C TYR A 87 -9.92 -1.53 -2.30
N TRP A 88 -9.10 -2.46 -1.81
CA TRP A 88 -7.70 -2.60 -2.21
C TRP A 88 -7.53 -3.15 -3.63
N ASN A 89 -6.73 -2.47 -4.46
CA ASN A 89 -6.44 -2.87 -5.83
C ASN A 89 -4.95 -3.06 -6.07
N ALA A 90 -4.49 -4.31 -5.99
CA ALA A 90 -3.10 -4.65 -6.32
C ALA A 90 -2.85 -4.51 -7.84
N GLN A 91 -2.10 -3.48 -8.23
CA GLN A 91 -1.58 -3.38 -9.58
C GLN A 91 -0.47 -4.40 -9.77
N ARG A 92 -0.54 -5.21 -10.82
CA ARG A 92 0.59 -6.07 -11.20
C ARG A 92 1.72 -5.14 -11.67
N MET A 93 2.86 -5.20 -11.00
CA MET A 93 4.07 -4.66 -11.61
C MET A 93 4.28 -5.41 -12.93
N ARG A 94 4.30 -4.67 -14.04
CA ARG A 94 4.71 -5.24 -15.31
C ARG A 94 6.12 -5.75 -15.10
N PRO A 95 6.38 -7.07 -15.27
CA PRO A 95 7.73 -7.54 -15.21
C PRO A 95 8.52 -6.71 -16.20
N GLU A 96 9.70 -6.25 -15.78
CA GLU A 96 10.67 -5.71 -16.73
C GLU A 96 10.71 -6.70 -17.89
N ARG A 97 10.67 -6.19 -19.13
CA ARG A 97 10.92 -7.06 -20.28
C ARG A 97 12.33 -7.58 -20.05
N THR A 98 12.47 -8.71 -19.36
CA THR A 98 13.61 -9.59 -19.47
C THR A 98 13.75 -9.69 -20.95
N THR A 99 14.78 -9.05 -21.49
CA THR A 99 15.12 -9.08 -22.89
C THR A 99 14.84 -10.50 -23.31
N ARG A 100 13.83 -10.70 -24.16
CA ARG A 100 13.78 -11.94 -24.95
C ARG A 100 15.07 -11.83 -25.75
N GLN A 101 16.17 -12.31 -25.17
CA GLN A 101 17.20 -12.95 -25.92
C GLN A 101 16.41 -13.90 -26.81
N PRO A 102 16.33 -13.69 -28.13
CA PRO A 102 15.85 -14.76 -28.96
C PRO A 102 16.76 -15.93 -28.59
N ALA A 103 16.16 -16.98 -28.02
CA ALA A 103 16.82 -18.26 -28.00
C ALA A 103 17.28 -18.44 -29.44
N ILE A 104 18.59 -18.57 -29.64
CA ILE A 104 19.15 -18.90 -30.94
C ILE A 104 18.32 -20.09 -31.41
N ALA A 105 17.47 -19.88 -32.40
CA ALA A 105 16.73 -20.98 -32.99
C ALA A 105 17.80 -21.99 -33.42
N PRO A 106 17.73 -23.27 -33.01
CA PRO A 106 18.69 -24.24 -33.49
C PRO A 106 18.66 -24.15 -35.02
N ALA A 107 19.83 -23.94 -35.61
CA ALA A 107 19.99 -23.91 -37.06
C ALA A 107 19.27 -25.14 -37.60
N GLN A 108 18.25 -24.89 -38.44
CA GLN A 108 17.52 -25.94 -39.10
C GLN A 108 18.56 -26.78 -39.86
N THR A 109 18.75 -28.03 -39.45
CA THR A 109 19.61 -28.98 -40.15
C THR A 109 19.16 -29.00 -41.61
N PRO A 110 20.05 -28.76 -42.60
CA PRO A 110 19.68 -28.91 -44.00
C PRO A 110 19.18 -30.33 -44.22
N GLN A 111 17.94 -30.48 -44.69
CA GLN A 111 17.42 -31.78 -45.12
C GLN A 111 18.33 -32.29 -46.24
N PRO A 112 18.80 -33.55 -46.21
CA PRO A 112 19.48 -34.14 -47.35
C PRO A 112 18.51 -34.13 -48.53
N GLN A 113 18.91 -33.52 -49.65
CA GLN A 113 18.17 -33.64 -50.89
C GLN A 113 18.22 -35.10 -51.31
N GLU A 114 17.09 -35.81 -51.23
CA GLU A 114 16.93 -37.14 -51.78
C GLU A 114 17.10 -37.06 -53.29
N ASP A 115 18.33 -37.27 -53.72
CA ASP A 115 18.70 -37.54 -55.10
C ASP A 115 18.72 -39.06 -55.26
N PHE A 116 17.70 -39.63 -55.91
CA PHE A 116 17.82 -40.85 -56.74
C PHE A 116 16.49 -41.07 -57.48
N HIS A 117 16.40 -40.73 -58.76
CA HIS A 117 16.68 -41.63 -59.88
C HIS A 117 15.87 -42.94 -59.86
N GLY A 118 14.91 -43.00 -60.79
CA GLY A 118 14.58 -44.22 -61.51
C GLY A 118 13.35 -44.95 -61.02
N GLN A 119 12.29 -44.89 -61.82
CA GLN A 119 11.55 -46.09 -62.15
C GLN A 119 10.94 -45.95 -63.54
N SER A 120 11.35 -46.91 -64.37
CA SER A 120 10.94 -47.25 -65.73
C SER A 120 9.47 -47.68 -65.81
#